data_AF-A0A2I0A2Z0-F1
#
_entry.id   AF-A0A2I0A2Z0-F1
#
_cell.length_a   1.000
_cell.length_b   1.000
_cell.length_c   1.000
_cell.angle_alpha   90.00
_cell.angle_beta   90.00
_cell.angle_gamma   90.00
#
_symmetry.space_group_name_H-M   'P 1'
#
loop_
_entity.id
_entity.type
_entity.pdbx_description
1 polymer ?
#
loop_
_entity_poly.entity_id
_entity_poly.type
_entity_poly.pdbx_seq_one_letter_code
_entity_poly.pdbx_strand_id
1 'polypeptide(L)'
;MQEMVKSDTHMLKIKSRLMSEKKKIEEAEERKKAREAKKIAKERVKRKKEEVESVKRWRKQRQQGGFARGKDMELDFGDEDGNSFERPKKKKKKRPGVAPGDRAGGLKGKVKNKNRAFREAKFGHGGRRGTKKQNTAAETTGDLRGFNM
;
A
#
# COMPACT_ATOMS: atom_id res chain seq x y z
N MET A 1 -44.42 5.97 44.98
CA MET A 1 -43.08 5.93 44.37
C MET A 1 -42.11 6.51 45.38
N GLN A 2 -41.07 5.77 45.74
CA GLN A 2 -40.07 6.24 46.70
C GLN A 2 -39.23 7.34 46.02
N GLU A 3 -38.99 8.44 46.72
CA GLU A 3 -38.25 9.58 46.17
C GLU A 3 -36.81 9.14 45.86
N MET A 4 -36.45 9.13 44.58
CA MET A 4 -35.07 8.80 44.19
C MET A 4 -34.17 9.97 44.56
N VAL A 5 -33.03 9.65 45.22
CA VAL A 5 -31.98 10.63 45.60
C VAL A 5 -31.50 11.47 44.40
N LYS A 6 -31.69 10.97 43.17
CA LYS A 6 -31.41 11.70 41.93
C LYS A 6 -32.71 11.94 41.18
N SER A 7 -32.97 13.20 40.85
CA SER A 7 -34.10 13.59 40.01
C SER A 7 -34.03 12.97 38.61
N ASP A 8 -35.18 12.70 38.01
CA ASP A 8 -35.26 12.12 36.66
C ASP A 8 -34.50 12.94 35.60
N THR A 9 -34.47 14.27 35.77
CA THR A 9 -33.71 15.16 34.88
C THR A 9 -32.20 14.93 34.97
N HIS A 10 -31.69 14.57 36.15
CA HIS A 10 -30.29 14.21 36.33
C HIS A 10 -29.96 12.88 35.67
N MET A 11 -30.84 11.88 35.79
CA MET A 11 -30.68 10.59 35.12
C MET A 11 -30.71 10.71 33.59
N LEU A 12 -31.54 11.59 33.04
CA LEU A 12 -31.56 11.88 31.59
C LEU A 12 -30.23 12.49 31.11
N LYS A 13 -29.63 13.40 31.88
CA LYS A 13 -28.30 13.98 31.57
C LYS A 13 -27.18 12.95 31.66
N ILE A 14 -27.24 12.03 32.62
CA ILE A 14 -26.28 10.92 32.72
C ILE A 14 -26.42 10.00 31.50
N LYS A 15 -27.67 9.62 31.16
CA LYS A 15 -27.95 8.77 30.02
C LYS A 15 -27.46 9.41 28.72
N SER A 16 -27.69 10.70 28.51
CA SER A 16 -27.22 11.39 27.30
C SER A 16 -25.69 11.42 27.20
N ARG A 17 -24.99 11.64 28.32
CA ARG A 17 -23.51 11.60 28.39
C ARG A 17 -22.99 10.20 28.08
N LEU A 18 -23.51 9.17 28.74
CA LEU A 18 -23.16 7.77 28.51
C LEU A 18 -23.36 7.34 27.05
N MET A 19 -24.47 7.74 26.43
CA MET A 19 -24.72 7.43 25.02
C MET A 19 -23.74 8.16 24.09
N SER A 20 -23.33 9.39 24.43
CA SER A 20 -22.33 10.13 23.66
C SER A 20 -20.92 9.54 23.80
N GLU A 21 -20.56 9.04 24.97
CA GLU A 21 -19.27 8.41 25.24
C GLU A 21 -19.17 7.05 24.55
N LYS A 22 -20.22 6.23 24.59
CA LYS A 22 -20.30 4.97 23.84
C LYS A 22 -20.04 5.16 22.35
N LYS A 23 -20.70 6.14 21.74
CA LYS A 23 -20.49 6.47 20.31
C LYS A 23 -19.05 6.85 20.00
N LYS A 24 -18.39 7.63 20.87
CA LYS A 24 -16.98 8.00 20.71
C LYS A 24 -16.04 6.80 20.86
N ILE A 25 -16.36 5.89 21.78
CA ILE A 25 -15.59 4.65 21.99
C ILE A 25 -15.72 3.75 20.76
N GLU A 26 -16.94 3.52 20.27
CA GLU A 26 -17.21 2.70 19.08
C GLU A 26 -16.46 3.23 17.84
N GLU A 27 -16.50 4.54 17.58
CA GLU A 27 -15.76 5.16 16.47
C GLU A 27 -14.24 4.98 16.60
N ALA A 28 -13.71 5.11 17.82
CA ALA A 28 -12.30 4.90 18.09
C ALA A 28 -11.88 3.43 17.93
N GLU A 29 -12.73 2.49 18.33
CA GLU A 29 -12.52 1.05 18.18
C GLU A 29 -12.56 0.60 16.73
N GLU A 30 -13.49 1.11 15.91
CA GLU A 30 -13.50 0.84 14.47
C GLU A 30 -12.21 1.33 13.80
N ARG A 31 -11.71 2.50 14.20
CA ARG A 31 -10.44 3.04 13.71
C ARG A 31 -9.23 2.21 14.16
N LYS A 32 -9.24 1.66 15.38
CA LYS A 32 -8.20 0.75 15.87
C LYS A 32 -8.24 -0.59 15.14
N LYS A 33 -9.43 -1.20 14.97
CA LYS A 33 -9.63 -2.46 14.23
C LYS A 33 -9.14 -2.36 12.78
N ALA A 34 -9.41 -1.24 12.11
CA ALA A 34 -8.90 -0.99 10.75
C ALA A 34 -7.36 -0.85 10.70
N ARG A 35 -6.72 -0.38 11.77
CA ARG A 35 -5.25 -0.30 11.87
C ARG A 35 -4.63 -1.65 12.18
N GLU A 36 -5.24 -2.41 13.08
CA GLU A 36 -4.77 -3.74 13.47
C GLU A 36 -4.87 -4.76 12.32
N ALA A 37 -5.97 -4.76 11.57
CA ALA A 37 -6.09 -5.59 10.37
C ALA A 37 -4.97 -5.32 9.35
N LYS A 38 -4.59 -4.03 9.17
CA LYS A 38 -3.47 -3.65 8.30
C LYS A 38 -2.12 -4.08 8.86
N LYS A 39 -1.93 -4.07 10.18
CA LYS A 39 -0.69 -4.55 10.83
C LYS A 39 -0.55 -6.07 10.67
N ILE A 40 -1.59 -6.84 10.97
CA ILE A 40 -1.61 -8.30 10.85
C ILE A 40 -1.37 -8.73 9.40
N ALA A 41 -1.98 -8.05 8.43
CA ALA A 41 -1.74 -8.33 7.01
C ALA A 41 -0.27 -8.13 6.61
N LYS A 42 0.38 -7.06 7.09
CA LYS A 42 1.80 -6.80 6.84
C LYS A 42 2.70 -7.84 7.50
N GLU A 43 2.36 -8.28 8.71
CA GLU A 43 3.12 -9.28 9.44
C GLU A 43 3.06 -10.66 8.76
N ARG A 44 1.87 -11.07 8.28
CA ARG A 44 1.71 -12.32 7.51
C ARG A 44 2.53 -12.34 6.23
N VAL A 45 2.64 -11.20 5.53
CA VAL A 45 3.46 -11.10 4.31
C VAL A 45 4.95 -11.24 4.62
N LYS A 46 5.42 -10.65 5.73
CA LYS A 46 6.82 -10.79 6.15
C LYS A 46 7.16 -12.23 6.52
N ARG A 47 6.33 -12.87 7.36
CA ARG A 47 6.50 -14.29 7.73
C ARG A 47 6.58 -15.20 6.50
N LYS A 48 5.66 -15.04 5.54
CA LYS A 48 5.68 -15.80 4.28
C LYS A 48 6.92 -15.55 3.43
N LYS A 49 7.46 -14.32 3.43
CA LYS A 49 8.70 -14.01 2.70
C LYS A 49 9.91 -14.66 3.36
N GLU A 50 10.00 -14.60 4.68
CA GLU A 50 11.07 -15.25 5.46
C GLU A 50 11.03 -16.78 5.30
N GLU A 51 9.84 -17.39 5.29
CA GLU A 51 9.63 -18.82 4.98
C GLU A 51 10.06 -19.17 3.55
N VAL A 52 9.70 -18.35 2.55
CA VAL A 52 10.11 -18.60 1.16
C VAL A 52 11.62 -18.41 0.99
N GLU A 53 12.22 -17.43 1.66
CA GLU A 53 13.66 -17.20 1.62
C GLU A 53 14.44 -18.33 2.30
N SER A 54 13.97 -18.86 3.43
CA SER A 54 14.60 -20.01 4.08
C SER A 54 14.54 -21.24 3.18
N VAL A 55 13.38 -21.56 2.59
CA VAL A 55 13.23 -22.66 1.62
C VAL A 55 14.12 -22.46 0.39
N LYS A 56 14.23 -21.22 -0.11
CA LYS A 56 15.10 -20.90 -1.25
C LYS A 56 16.59 -21.09 -0.91
N ARG A 57 17.01 -20.73 0.30
CA ARG A 57 18.38 -20.99 0.80
C ARG A 57 18.67 -22.48 0.87
N TRP A 58 17.75 -23.28 1.43
CA TRP A 58 17.88 -24.74 1.47
C TRP A 58 17.93 -25.35 0.07
N ARG A 59 17.12 -24.88 -0.87
CA ARG A 59 17.14 -25.33 -2.27
C ARG A 59 18.47 -24.98 -2.95
N LYS A 60 18.99 -23.77 -2.73
CA LYS A 60 20.27 -23.32 -3.28
C LYS A 60 21.46 -24.08 -2.70
N GLN A 61 21.44 -24.39 -1.41
CA GLN A 61 22.46 -25.22 -0.76
C GLN A 61 22.44 -26.65 -1.29
N ARG A 62 21.25 -27.24 -1.53
CA ARG A 62 21.11 -28.56 -2.16
C ARG A 62 21.59 -28.60 -3.62
N GLN A 63 21.40 -27.52 -4.36
CA GLN A 63 21.89 -27.40 -5.74
C GLN A 63 23.42 -27.25 -5.79
N GLN A 64 24.01 -26.49 -4.86
CA GLN A 64 25.47 -26.31 -4.77
C GLN A 64 26.20 -27.54 -4.21
N GLY A 65 25.54 -28.31 -3.34
CA GLY A 65 26.11 -29.52 -2.73
C GLY A 65 26.27 -30.73 -3.67
N GLY A 66 26.08 -30.57 -4.98
CA GLY A 66 26.38 -31.62 -5.95
C GLY A 66 25.58 -32.91 -5.78
N PHE A 67 24.34 -32.84 -5.26
CA PHE A 67 23.45 -34.00 -5.29
C PHE A 67 23.17 -34.30 -6.77
N ALA A 68 23.79 -35.36 -7.28
CA ALA A 68 23.70 -35.76 -8.66
C ALA A 68 22.23 -35.73 -9.09
N ARG A 69 21.93 -34.87 -10.07
CA ARG A 69 20.64 -34.85 -10.76
C ARG A 69 20.54 -36.17 -11.52
N GLY A 70 20.15 -37.22 -10.79
CA GLY A 70 19.75 -38.49 -11.34
C GLY A 70 18.68 -38.23 -12.41
N LYS A 71 18.89 -38.86 -13.55
CA LYS A 71 18.25 -38.67 -14.84
C LYS A 71 16.76 -39.10 -14.85
N ASP A 72 15.97 -38.72 -13.85
CA ASP A 72 14.56 -39.13 -13.75
C ASP A 72 13.62 -38.16 -13.00
N MET A 73 13.97 -36.87 -12.95
CA MET A 73 12.99 -35.84 -12.63
C MET A 73 13.19 -34.62 -13.52
N GLU A 74 12.59 -34.70 -14.70
CA GLU A 74 12.30 -33.60 -15.59
C GLU A 74 11.25 -32.68 -14.94
N LEU A 75 11.68 -31.83 -14.01
CA LEU A 75 10.97 -30.60 -13.66
C LEU A 75 11.93 -29.45 -13.87
N ASP A 76 12.04 -29.07 -15.14
CA ASP A 76 12.69 -27.87 -15.62
C ASP A 76 12.04 -26.62 -15.01
N PHE A 77 12.66 -26.10 -13.95
CA PHE A 77 12.48 -24.73 -13.50
C PHE A 77 13.80 -24.00 -13.78
N GLY A 78 14.04 -23.72 -15.07
CA GLY A 78 15.20 -22.99 -15.56
C GLY A 78 15.27 -21.56 -15.03
N ASP A 79 16.39 -21.25 -14.39
CA ASP A 79 16.89 -19.90 -14.14
C ASP A 79 18.39 -19.94 -14.50
N GLU A 80 18.70 -19.97 -15.80
CA GLU A 80 20.03 -19.59 -16.31
C GLU A 80 19.93 -19.23 -17.79
N ASP A 81 20.21 -17.95 -18.05
CA ASP A 81 20.69 -17.33 -19.28
C ASP A 81 20.16 -17.81 -20.66
N GLY A 82 19.11 -17.11 -21.11
CA GLY A 82 19.16 -16.45 -22.42
C GLY A 82 19.31 -17.30 -23.68
N ASN A 83 18.39 -18.23 -23.98
CA ASN A 83 17.86 -18.35 -25.34
C ASN A 83 16.58 -19.21 -25.42
N SER A 84 15.58 -18.67 -26.13
CA SER A 84 14.54 -19.39 -26.88
C SER A 84 13.82 -20.58 -26.21
N PHE A 85 12.93 -20.30 -25.26
CA PHE A 85 11.68 -21.07 -25.23
C PHE A 85 10.91 -20.69 -26.50
N GLU A 86 10.88 -21.58 -27.49
CA GLU A 86 10.03 -21.44 -28.67
C GLU A 86 8.56 -21.35 -28.24
N ARG A 87 8.10 -20.13 -27.98
CA ARG A 87 6.68 -19.84 -27.91
C ARG A 87 6.08 -20.31 -29.23
N PRO A 88 5.11 -21.24 -29.23
CA PRO A 88 4.49 -21.67 -30.46
C PRO A 88 4.01 -20.42 -31.21
N LYS A 89 4.52 -20.23 -32.45
CA LYS A 89 4.22 -19.08 -33.33
C LYS A 89 2.75 -19.05 -33.79
N LYS A 90 1.82 -19.65 -33.04
CA LYS A 90 0.38 -19.52 -33.25
C LYS A 90 -0.23 -18.79 -32.07
N LYS A 91 -0.83 -17.63 -32.36
CA LYS A 91 -1.54 -16.72 -31.45
C LYS A 91 -0.69 -15.66 -30.74
N LYS A 92 0.19 -14.96 -31.48
CA LYS A 92 0.25 -13.48 -31.34
C LYS A 92 -1.07 -12.91 -31.87
N LYS A 93 -2.18 -13.14 -31.15
CA LYS A 93 -3.39 -12.33 -31.35
C LYS A 93 -3.02 -10.94 -30.87
N LYS A 94 -2.58 -10.08 -31.78
CA LYS A 94 -2.56 -8.63 -31.56
C LYS A 94 -3.94 -8.30 -31.00
N ARG A 95 -4.01 -7.82 -29.76
CA ARG A 95 -5.24 -7.22 -29.25
C ARG A 95 -5.49 -6.03 -30.18
N PRO A 96 -6.63 -5.96 -30.91
CA PRO A 96 -6.86 -4.85 -31.81
C PRO A 96 -6.81 -3.55 -31.00
N GLY A 97 -5.95 -2.61 -31.41
CA GLY A 97 -5.87 -1.26 -30.82
C GLY A 97 -4.82 -1.01 -29.74
N VAL A 98 -3.77 -1.84 -29.57
CA VAL A 98 -2.68 -1.55 -28.61
C VAL A 98 -1.30 -1.72 -29.27
N ALA A 99 -0.47 -0.69 -29.21
CA ALA A 99 0.91 -0.74 -29.70
C ALA A 99 1.82 -1.52 -28.72
N PRO A 100 2.81 -2.28 -29.21
CA PRO A 100 3.80 -2.92 -28.35
C PRO A 100 4.60 -1.86 -27.58
N GLY A 101 4.33 -1.72 -26.28
CA GLY A 101 4.94 -0.70 -25.41
C GLY A 101 3.93 0.09 -24.58
N ASP A 102 2.67 0.15 -25.03
CA ASP A 102 1.59 0.79 -24.29
C ASP A 102 1.07 -0.11 -23.17
N ARG A 103 1.53 0.15 -21.94
CA ARG A 103 1.01 -0.50 -20.71
C ARG A 103 -0.34 0.07 -20.26
N ALA A 104 -0.89 1.04 -20.99
CA ALA A 104 -2.27 1.45 -20.86
C ALA A 104 -3.15 0.51 -21.69
N GLY A 105 -3.38 -0.70 -21.16
CA GLY A 105 -4.16 -1.73 -21.83
C GLY A 105 -5.44 -1.17 -22.44
N GLY A 106 -5.64 -1.42 -23.74
CA GLY A 106 -6.74 -0.95 -24.56
C GLY A 106 -8.13 -1.32 -24.03
N LEU A 107 -8.61 -0.52 -23.08
CA LEU A 107 -10.02 -0.28 -22.80
C LEU A 107 -10.22 1.24 -22.83
N LYS A 108 -10.70 1.73 -23.97
CA LYS A 108 -11.53 2.94 -23.95
C LYS A 108 -12.75 2.62 -23.07
N GLY A 109 -12.76 3.17 -21.86
CA GLY A 109 -13.98 3.38 -21.09
C GLY A 109 -14.14 2.56 -19.81
N LYS A 110 -14.55 3.30 -18.76
CA LYS A 110 -15.16 2.85 -17.49
C LYS A 110 -14.20 2.05 -16.60
N VAL A 111 -13.53 2.68 -15.63
CA VAL A 111 -14.16 3.23 -14.43
C VAL A 111 -13.53 4.58 -14.08
N LYS A 112 -14.35 5.64 -13.89
CA LYS A 112 -13.89 6.88 -13.27
C LYS A 112 -13.42 6.54 -11.86
N ASN A 113 -12.12 6.34 -11.68
CA ASN A 113 -11.55 6.10 -10.37
C ASN A 113 -11.84 7.34 -9.51
N LYS A 114 -12.81 7.25 -8.59
CA LYS A 114 -13.22 8.38 -7.72
C LYS A 114 -12.02 8.99 -7.00
N ASN A 115 -11.03 8.17 -6.68
CA ASN A 115 -9.78 8.63 -6.07
C ASN A 115 -8.91 9.44 -7.04
N ARG A 116 -8.92 9.10 -8.35
CA ARG A 116 -8.22 9.90 -9.37
C ARG A 116 -8.93 11.24 -9.57
N ALA A 117 -10.26 11.23 -9.71
CA ALA A 117 -11.05 12.46 -9.85
C ALA A 117 -10.88 13.39 -8.64
N PHE A 118 -10.91 12.86 -7.42
CA PHE A 118 -10.65 13.63 -6.21
C PHE A 118 -9.22 14.19 -6.16
N ARG A 119 -8.21 13.40 -6.56
CA ARG A 119 -6.82 13.84 -6.60
C ARG A 119 -6.58 14.91 -7.66
N GLU A 120 -7.21 14.77 -8.83
CA GLU A 120 -7.14 15.75 -9.91
C GLU A 120 -7.88 17.04 -9.55
N ALA A 121 -9.04 16.96 -8.87
CA ALA A 121 -9.72 18.14 -8.34
C ALA A 121 -8.89 18.86 -7.27
N LYS A 122 -8.21 18.09 -6.40
CA LYS A 122 -7.41 18.66 -5.30
C LYS A 122 -6.07 19.24 -5.75
N PHE A 123 -5.41 18.63 -6.73
CA PHE A 123 -4.02 18.96 -7.09
C PHE A 123 -3.81 19.31 -8.56
N GLY A 124 -4.86 19.32 -9.37
CA GLY A 124 -4.77 19.40 -10.82
C GLY A 124 -4.29 18.09 -11.47
N HIS A 125 -4.27 18.08 -12.80
CA HIS A 125 -3.73 16.95 -13.55
C HIS A 125 -2.23 16.77 -13.21
N GLY A 126 -1.82 15.54 -12.91
CA GLY A 126 -0.45 15.23 -12.47
C GLY A 126 -0.24 15.12 -10.94
N GLY A 127 -1.24 15.45 -10.11
CA GLY A 127 -1.16 15.25 -8.66
C GLY A 127 -0.38 16.35 -7.92
N ARG A 128 -0.05 16.10 -6.63
CA ARG A 128 0.52 17.12 -5.73
C ARG A 128 1.83 17.66 -6.28
N ARG A 129 1.85 18.93 -6.68
CA ARG A 129 3.09 19.65 -7.02
C ARG A 129 3.92 19.82 -5.74
N GLY A 130 5.23 19.54 -5.82
CA GLY A 130 6.15 19.79 -4.73
C GLY A 130 6.17 21.27 -4.37
N THR A 131 6.26 21.60 -3.08
CA THR A 131 6.47 22.97 -2.64
C THR A 131 7.80 23.48 -3.22
N LYS A 132 7.81 24.69 -3.77
CA LYS A 132 9.08 25.36 -4.13
C LYS A 132 9.96 25.42 -2.88
N LYS A 133 11.25 25.12 -3.00
CA LYS A 133 12.20 25.20 -1.89
C LYS A 133 12.14 26.63 -1.33
N GLN A 134 11.84 26.78 -0.05
CA GLN A 134 11.66 28.09 0.60
C GLN A 134 12.97 28.67 1.14
N ASN A 135 14.05 27.89 1.16
CA ASN A 135 15.35 28.40 1.58
C ASN A 135 16.12 28.80 0.31
N THR A 136 15.92 30.03 -0.17
CA THR A 136 16.89 30.65 -1.06
C THR A 136 18.09 31.08 -0.21
N ALA A 137 19.30 30.71 -0.64
CA ALA A 137 20.53 30.93 0.14
C ALA A 137 20.66 32.37 0.68
N ALA A 138 20.17 33.35 -0.08
CA ALA A 138 20.12 34.77 0.29
C ALA A 138 19.35 35.09 1.59
N GLU A 139 18.35 34.29 1.98
CA GLU A 139 17.58 34.52 3.21
C GLU A 139 18.15 33.76 4.43
N THR A 140 19.00 32.77 4.21
CA THR A 140 19.50 31.84 5.26
C THR A 140 20.94 32.09 5.70
N THR A 141 21.74 32.82 4.92
CA THR A 141 23.03 33.32 5.38
C THR A 141 22.78 34.69 6.00
N GLY A 142 22.92 34.82 7.31
CA GLY A 142 22.73 36.08 8.03
C GLY A 142 23.62 37.18 7.46
N ASP A 143 23.10 37.97 6.52
CA ASP A 143 23.79 39.09 5.92
C ASP A 143 23.72 40.25 6.93
N LEU A 144 24.67 40.27 7.87
CA LEU A 144 24.84 41.30 8.91
C LEU A 144 25.24 42.67 8.34
N ARG A 145 25.26 42.83 7.01
CA ARG A 145 25.60 44.09 6.30
C ARG A 145 24.62 45.24 6.57
N GLY A 146 23.51 45.00 7.25
CA GLY A 146 22.52 46.03 7.60
C GLY A 146 22.55 46.51 9.06
N PHE A 147 23.43 45.99 9.92
CA PHE A 147 23.51 46.43 11.31
C PHE A 147 24.51 47.58 11.47
N ASN A 148 24.10 48.79 11.08
CA ASN A 148 24.77 50.01 11.52
C ASN A 148 24.30 50.34 12.95
N MET A 149 25.26 50.50 13.84
CA MET A 149 25.09 51.02 15.21
C MET A 149 25.09 52.54 15.21
#